data_AF-A0A9D9U8P0-F1
#
_entry.id   AF-A0A9D9U8P0-F1
#
_cell.length_a   1.000
_cell.length_b   1.000
_cell.length_c   1.000
_cell.angle_alpha   90.00
_cell.angle_beta   90.00
_cell.angle_gamma   90.00
#
_symmetry.space_group_name_H-M   'P 1'
#
loop_
_entity.id
_entity.type
_entity.pdbx_description
1 polymer ?
#
loop_
_entity_poly.entity_id
_entity_poly.type
_entity_poly.pdbx_seq_one_letter_code
_entity_poly.pdbx_strand_id
1 'polypeptide(L)'
;AVYNARLEKQIAGQEERIAATGASIDEVTVLQRQMMPLLVRMIDGLESFVALDKPFHLEERRERIAFLRHDLDRPDIPLAEKYRQVMEAYRIEIEYGRKIDTYRDTIAIDGEQREVDILRVGRIALLYQTPDRQAAGFWNPAQGGWEPLEGNEYRGAIQQGMRMANKQASIDLLELPIAAPEAAR
;
A
#
# COMPACT_ATOMS: atom_id res chain seq x y z
N ALA A 1 20.82 42.65 -48.02
CA ALA A 1 21.34 42.94 -46.67
C ALA A 1 20.35 42.52 -45.57
N VAL A 2 19.11 43.05 -45.56
CA VAL A 2 18.11 42.77 -44.50
C VAL A 2 17.70 41.30 -44.36
N TYR A 3 17.66 40.55 -45.47
CA TYR A 3 17.32 39.12 -45.47
C TYR A 3 18.39 38.25 -44.78
N ASN A 4 19.68 38.52 -45.02
CA ASN A 4 20.78 37.78 -44.38
C ASN A 4 20.84 38.05 -42.87
N ALA A 5 20.64 39.30 -42.44
CA ALA A 5 20.58 39.63 -41.01
C ALA A 5 19.43 38.93 -40.28
N ARG A 6 18.30 38.70 -40.97
CA ARG A 6 17.16 37.95 -40.41
C ARG A 6 17.44 36.45 -40.32
N LEU A 7 18.13 35.89 -41.32
CA LEU A 7 18.57 34.49 -41.31
C LEU A 7 19.63 34.25 -40.22
N GLU A 8 20.60 35.14 -40.06
CA GLU A 8 21.60 35.07 -38.97
C GLU A 8 20.95 35.08 -37.60
N LYS A 9 19.94 35.95 -37.39
CA LYS A 9 19.19 35.99 -36.13
C LYS A 9 18.36 34.71 -35.88
N GLN A 10 17.84 34.10 -36.95
CA GLN A 10 17.15 32.81 -36.86
C GLN A 10 18.10 31.66 -36.54
N ILE A 11 19.29 31.64 -37.15
CA ILE A 11 20.33 30.63 -36.90
C ILE A 11 20.80 30.74 -35.45
N ALA A 12 21.09 31.94 -34.96
CA ALA A 12 21.48 32.16 -33.56
C ALA A 12 20.41 31.64 -32.57
N GLY A 13 19.13 31.93 -32.84
CA GLY A 13 18.04 31.40 -32.01
C GLY A 13 17.83 29.88 -32.14
N GLN A 14 18.17 29.29 -33.28
CA GLN A 14 18.17 27.83 -33.44
C GLN A 14 19.34 27.18 -32.71
N GLU A 15 20.53 27.78 -32.72
CA GLU A 15 21.71 27.31 -31.99
C GLU A 15 21.50 27.35 -30.47
N GLU A 16 20.91 28.43 -29.94
CA GLU A 16 20.52 28.50 -28.53
C GLU A 16 19.51 27.41 -28.15
N ARG A 17 18.52 27.16 -29.01
CA ARG A 17 17.54 26.09 -28.77
C ARG A 17 18.15 24.70 -28.82
N ILE A 18 19.11 24.46 -29.70
CA ILE A 18 19.84 23.19 -29.77
C ILE A 18 20.66 23.00 -28.50
N ALA A 19 21.40 24.02 -28.06
CA ALA A 19 22.18 23.98 -26.82
C ALA A 19 21.28 23.73 -25.59
N ALA A 20 20.16 24.44 -25.49
CA ALA A 20 19.20 24.24 -24.40
C ALA A 20 18.58 22.84 -24.42
N THR A 21 18.21 22.32 -25.60
CA THR A 21 17.69 20.96 -25.74
C THR A 21 18.74 19.92 -25.36
N GLY A 22 19.99 20.12 -25.76
CA GLY A 22 21.10 19.24 -25.39
C GLY A 22 21.29 19.16 -23.88
N ALA A 23 21.32 20.31 -23.20
CA ALA A 23 21.40 20.38 -21.74
C ALA A 23 20.23 19.64 -21.06
N SER A 24 19.00 19.80 -21.56
CA SER A 24 17.83 19.08 -21.05
C SER A 24 17.92 17.56 -21.25
N ILE A 25 18.51 17.08 -22.35
CA ILE A 25 18.73 15.65 -22.60
C ILE A 25 19.71 15.07 -21.58
N ASP A 26 20.80 15.78 -21.31
CA ASP A 26 21.80 15.37 -20.32
C ASP A 26 21.19 15.31 -18.91
N GLU A 27 20.36 16.29 -18.55
CA GLU A 27 19.65 16.33 -17.28
C GLU A 27 18.65 15.17 -17.13
N VAL A 28 17.86 14.88 -18.17
CA VAL A 28 16.95 13.71 -18.19
C VAL A 28 17.74 12.41 -17.99
N THR A 29 18.92 12.28 -18.62
CA THR A 29 19.77 11.10 -18.47
C THR A 29 20.31 10.94 -17.04
N VAL A 30 20.66 12.05 -16.37
CA VAL A 30 21.06 12.04 -14.95
C VAL A 30 19.88 11.62 -14.07
N LEU A 31 18.69 12.19 -14.29
CA LEU A 31 17.49 11.86 -13.53
C LEU A 31 17.12 10.38 -13.70
N GLN A 32 17.13 9.85 -14.92
CA GLN A 32 16.85 8.44 -15.18
C GLN A 32 17.78 7.50 -14.41
N ARG A 33 19.08 7.84 -14.30
CA ARG A 33 20.05 7.06 -13.52
C ARG A 33 19.79 7.11 -12.02
N GLN A 34 19.26 8.21 -11.50
CA GLN A 34 18.96 8.36 -10.07
C GLN A 34 17.60 7.77 -9.68
N MET A 35 16.65 7.71 -10.61
CA MET A 35 15.32 7.17 -10.38
C MET A 35 15.33 5.66 -10.15
N MET A 36 16.14 4.90 -10.88
CA MET A 36 16.21 3.44 -10.71
C MET A 36 16.59 3.03 -9.26
N PRO A 37 17.67 3.56 -8.65
CA PRO A 37 17.98 3.32 -7.23
C PRO A 37 16.89 3.78 -6.26
N LEU A 38 16.14 4.84 -6.61
CA LEU A 38 15.02 5.29 -5.79
C LEU A 38 13.88 4.28 -5.81
N LEU A 39 13.49 3.78 -6.99
CA LEU A 39 12.41 2.80 -7.12
C LEU A 39 12.73 1.50 -6.37
N VAL A 40 13.99 1.03 -6.42
CA VAL A 40 14.44 -0.12 -5.62
C VAL A 40 14.23 0.13 -4.14
N ARG A 41 14.73 1.25 -3.61
CA ARG A 41 14.55 1.61 -2.18
C ARG A 41 13.09 1.77 -1.78
N MET A 42 12.25 2.27 -2.68
CA MET A 42 10.81 2.37 -2.45
C MET A 42 10.15 1.00 -2.34
N ILE A 43 10.49 0.06 -3.22
CA ILE A 43 9.98 -1.32 -3.15
C ILE A 43 10.48 -2.03 -1.90
N ASP A 44 11.75 -1.85 -1.52
CA ASP A 44 12.30 -2.39 -0.27
C ASP A 44 11.59 -1.79 0.96
N GLY A 45 11.24 -0.51 0.89
CA GLY A 45 10.42 0.17 1.89
C GLY A 45 9.02 -0.42 2.00
N LEU A 46 8.37 -0.71 0.86
CA LEU A 46 7.08 -1.38 0.82
C LEU A 46 7.16 -2.79 1.41
N GLU A 47 8.19 -3.57 1.06
CA GLU A 47 8.39 -4.92 1.60
C GLU A 47 8.56 -4.90 3.12
N SER A 48 9.42 -4.02 3.62
CA SER A 48 9.64 -3.83 5.05
C SER A 48 8.36 -3.40 5.77
N PHE A 49 7.60 -2.49 5.15
CA PHE A 49 6.33 -2.02 5.69
C PHE A 49 5.28 -3.13 5.77
N VAL A 50 5.14 -3.97 4.74
CA VAL A 50 4.24 -5.13 4.75
C VAL A 50 4.66 -6.14 5.81
N ALA A 51 5.98 -6.36 6.00
CA ALA A 51 6.50 -7.31 6.97
C ALA A 51 6.26 -6.89 8.43
N LEU A 52 6.27 -5.59 8.72
CA LEU A 52 6.06 -5.03 10.07
C LEU A 52 4.59 -4.77 10.41
N ASP A 53 3.70 -4.88 9.43
CA ASP A 53 2.28 -4.60 9.55
C ASP A 53 1.49 -5.84 10.02
N LYS A 54 0.19 -5.64 10.30
CA LYS A 54 -0.71 -6.75 10.64
C LYS A 54 -0.86 -7.71 9.44
N PRO A 55 -1.00 -9.03 9.69
CA PRO A 55 -1.01 -10.04 8.63
C PRO A 55 -2.37 -10.12 7.94
N PHE A 56 -2.65 -9.17 7.03
CA PHE A 56 -3.83 -9.20 6.17
C PHE A 56 -3.42 -9.17 4.70
N HIS A 57 -4.17 -9.90 3.87
CA HIS A 57 -3.97 -10.01 2.42
C HIS A 57 -2.48 -10.22 2.06
N LEU A 58 -1.76 -11.00 2.88
CA LEU A 58 -0.30 -11.10 2.79
C LEU A 58 0.16 -11.67 1.46
N GLU A 59 -0.57 -12.64 0.92
CA GLU A 59 -0.26 -13.25 -0.37
C GLU A 59 -0.34 -12.22 -1.49
N GLU A 60 -1.48 -11.53 -1.63
CA GLU A 60 -1.68 -10.48 -2.64
C GLU A 60 -0.62 -9.36 -2.53
N ARG A 61 -0.33 -8.91 -1.30
CA ARG A 61 0.64 -7.83 -1.05
C ARG A 61 2.06 -8.26 -1.42
N ARG A 62 2.45 -9.50 -1.09
CA ARG A 62 3.77 -10.06 -1.45
C ARG A 62 3.89 -10.31 -2.94
N GLU A 63 2.84 -10.82 -3.58
CA GLU A 63 2.79 -11.01 -5.03
C GLU A 63 2.97 -9.68 -5.76
N ARG A 64 2.29 -8.62 -5.31
CA ARG A 64 2.46 -7.27 -5.86
C ARG A 64 3.90 -6.77 -5.75
N ILE A 65 4.56 -6.96 -4.61
CA ILE A 65 5.98 -6.59 -4.43
C ILE A 65 6.87 -7.41 -5.37
N ALA A 66 6.65 -8.71 -5.48
CA ALA A 66 7.40 -9.58 -6.37
C ALA A 66 7.24 -9.16 -7.84
N PHE A 67 6.01 -8.81 -8.25
CA PHE A 67 5.71 -8.28 -9.58
C PHE A 67 6.46 -6.96 -9.85
N LEU A 68 6.46 -6.01 -8.90
CA LEU A 68 7.20 -4.76 -9.05
C LEU A 68 8.71 -4.99 -9.19
N ARG A 69 9.28 -5.93 -8.41
CA ARG A 69 10.70 -6.30 -8.54
C ARG A 69 11.01 -6.90 -9.91
N HIS A 70 10.14 -7.76 -10.41
CA HIS A 70 10.31 -8.34 -11.74
C HIS A 70 10.28 -7.27 -12.84
N ASP A 71 9.30 -6.35 -12.79
CA ASP A 71 9.13 -5.30 -13.79
C ASP A 71 10.26 -4.26 -13.75
N LEU A 72 10.93 -4.07 -12.61
CA LEU A 72 12.09 -3.18 -12.51
C LEU A 72 13.25 -3.58 -13.43
N ASP A 73 13.49 -4.88 -13.61
CA ASP A 73 14.63 -5.37 -14.42
C ASP A 73 14.30 -5.48 -15.91
N ARG A 74 13.03 -5.29 -16.27
CA ARG A 74 12.56 -5.40 -17.66
C ARG A 74 12.95 -4.19 -18.50
N PRO A 75 13.70 -4.38 -19.61
CA PRO A 75 14.12 -3.26 -20.47
C PRO A 75 13.01 -2.74 -21.38
N ASP A 76 11.98 -3.56 -21.62
CA ASP A 76 10.83 -3.23 -22.47
C ASP A 76 9.80 -2.33 -21.76
N ILE A 77 9.92 -2.12 -20.45
CA ILE A 77 9.04 -1.25 -19.67
C ILE A 77 9.68 0.14 -19.50
N PRO A 78 9.01 1.22 -19.94
CA PRO A 78 9.50 2.58 -19.73
C PRO A 78 9.65 2.92 -18.25
N LEU A 79 10.65 3.73 -17.89
CA LEU A 79 10.88 4.18 -16.52
C LEU A 79 9.65 4.86 -15.88
N ALA A 80 8.92 5.66 -16.67
CA ALA A 80 7.70 6.32 -16.20
C ALA A 80 6.61 5.31 -15.79
N GLU A 81 6.54 4.17 -16.48
CA GLU A 81 5.60 3.11 -16.18
C GLU A 81 6.00 2.35 -14.91
N LYS A 82 7.29 2.03 -14.73
CA LYS A 82 7.81 1.45 -13.48
C LYS A 82 7.50 2.36 -12.27
N TYR A 83 7.73 3.66 -12.42
CA TYR A 83 7.38 4.64 -11.40
C TYR A 83 5.88 4.66 -11.10
N ARG A 84 5.04 4.67 -12.14
CA ARG A 84 3.58 4.64 -12.00
C ARG A 84 3.11 3.41 -11.23
N GLN A 85 3.65 2.23 -11.54
CA GLN A 85 3.32 0.98 -10.86
C GLN A 85 3.72 1.01 -9.38
N VAL A 86 4.91 1.50 -9.04
CA VAL A 86 5.34 1.66 -7.64
C VAL A 86 4.41 2.62 -6.90
N MET A 87 4.11 3.78 -7.47
CA MET A 87 3.20 4.76 -6.85
C MET A 87 1.79 4.21 -6.68
N GLU A 88 1.32 3.40 -7.62
CA GLU A 88 0.04 2.71 -7.50
C GLU A 88 0.04 1.73 -6.32
N ALA A 89 1.12 0.96 -6.13
CA ALA A 89 1.24 0.08 -4.96
C ALA A 89 1.20 0.87 -3.63
N TYR A 90 1.91 2.00 -3.55
CA TYR A 90 1.81 2.90 -2.38
C TYR A 90 0.38 3.42 -2.17
N ARG A 91 -0.31 3.81 -3.25
CA ARG A 91 -1.70 4.28 -3.17
C ARG A 91 -2.60 3.20 -2.60
N ILE A 92 -2.48 1.96 -3.07
CA ILE A 92 -3.25 0.82 -2.55
C ILE A 92 -2.92 0.59 -1.06
N GLU A 93 -1.65 0.65 -0.68
CA GLU A 93 -1.23 0.50 0.72
C GLU A 93 -1.82 1.58 1.64
N ILE A 94 -1.95 2.81 1.15
CA ILE A 94 -2.62 3.93 1.84
C ILE A 94 -4.13 3.67 1.94
N GLU A 95 -4.76 3.18 0.86
CA GLU A 95 -6.19 2.86 0.86
C GLU A 95 -6.54 1.80 1.90
N TYR A 96 -5.68 0.81 2.12
CA TYR A 96 -5.86 -0.16 3.21
C TYR A 96 -5.97 0.54 4.58
N GLY A 97 -5.30 1.67 4.80
CA GLY A 97 -5.43 2.43 6.05
C GLY A 97 -6.81 3.07 6.28
N ARG A 98 -7.60 3.30 5.21
CA ARG A 98 -8.84 4.08 5.26
C ARG A 98 -10.11 3.26 5.09
N LYS A 99 -10.00 2.04 4.56
CA LYS A 99 -11.15 1.18 4.25
C LYS A 99 -11.43 0.19 5.38
N ILE A 100 -12.70 -0.11 5.56
CA ILE A 100 -13.17 -1.30 6.28
C ILE A 100 -13.38 -2.42 5.26
N ASP A 101 -13.00 -3.64 5.62
CA ASP A 101 -13.01 -4.79 4.72
C ASP A 101 -13.26 -6.07 5.51
N THR A 102 -13.79 -7.09 4.85
CA THR A 102 -14.06 -8.40 5.45
C THR A 102 -13.81 -9.52 4.46
N TYR A 103 -13.19 -10.60 4.95
CA TYR A 103 -12.83 -11.76 4.16
C TYR A 103 -12.76 -12.98 5.07
N ARG A 104 -12.79 -14.19 4.49
CA ARG A 104 -12.58 -15.43 5.25
C ARG A 104 -11.13 -15.86 5.17
N ASP A 105 -10.65 -16.39 6.27
CA ASP A 105 -9.30 -16.94 6.36
C ASP A 105 -9.26 -18.11 7.35
N THR A 106 -8.22 -18.93 7.26
CA THR A 106 -7.94 -19.96 8.25
C THR A 106 -6.82 -19.49 9.16
N ILE A 107 -7.11 -19.35 10.44
CA ILE A 107 -6.14 -18.91 11.45
C ILE A 107 -6.00 -19.96 12.55
N ALA A 108 -4.83 -19.99 13.18
CA ALA A 108 -4.60 -20.82 14.35
C ALA A 108 -5.18 -20.14 15.60
N ILE A 109 -6.16 -20.78 16.23
CA ILE A 109 -6.74 -20.39 17.52
C ILE A 109 -6.51 -21.56 18.47
N ASP A 110 -5.85 -21.31 19.60
CA ASP A 110 -5.49 -22.35 20.59
C ASP A 110 -4.72 -23.55 19.99
N GLY A 111 -3.95 -23.31 18.92
CA GLY A 111 -3.18 -24.34 18.22
C GLY A 111 -3.97 -25.15 17.18
N GLU A 112 -5.27 -24.91 17.03
CA GLU A 112 -6.10 -25.53 16.00
C GLU A 112 -6.38 -24.56 14.86
N GLN A 113 -6.28 -25.05 13.62
CA GLN A 113 -6.65 -24.27 12.45
C GLN A 113 -8.16 -24.18 12.34
N ARG A 114 -8.69 -22.95 12.33
CA ARG A 114 -10.13 -22.68 12.25
C ARG A 114 -10.40 -21.65 11.17
N GLU A 115 -11.42 -21.93 10.36
CA GLU A 115 -11.96 -20.95 9.42
C GLU A 115 -12.73 -19.88 10.20
N VAL A 116 -12.42 -18.62 9.93
CA VAL A 116 -13.03 -17.46 10.58
C VAL A 116 -13.39 -16.38 9.56
N ASP A 117 -14.37 -15.56 9.90
CA ASP A 117 -14.60 -14.30 9.21
C ASP A 117 -13.68 -13.25 9.85
N ILE A 118 -12.84 -12.61 9.04
CA ILE A 118 -11.96 -11.51 9.45
C ILE A 118 -12.64 -10.18 9.14
N LEU A 119 -12.56 -9.25 10.08
CA LEU A 119 -12.90 -7.85 9.93
C LEU A 119 -11.63 -7.01 10.04
N ARG A 120 -11.32 -6.27 8.99
CA ARG A 120 -10.20 -5.32 8.95
C ARG A 120 -10.76 -3.90 8.99
N VAL A 121 -10.34 -3.14 10.00
CA VAL A 121 -10.71 -1.72 10.14
C VAL A 121 -9.47 -0.88 9.94
N GLY A 122 -9.26 -0.45 8.69
CA GLY A 122 -8.07 0.29 8.30
C GLY A 122 -6.79 -0.50 8.62
N ARG A 123 -5.85 0.15 9.30
CA ARG A 123 -4.66 -0.45 9.94
C ARG A 123 -4.74 -0.45 11.47
N ILE A 124 -5.90 -0.04 12.00
CA ILE A 124 -6.10 0.17 13.43
C ILE A 124 -6.40 -1.16 14.11
N ALA A 125 -7.34 -1.92 13.55
CA ALA A 125 -7.78 -3.20 14.11
C ALA A 125 -7.88 -4.27 13.02
N LEU A 126 -7.46 -5.48 13.39
CA LEU A 126 -7.68 -6.71 12.63
C LEU A 126 -8.33 -7.69 13.61
N LEU A 127 -9.55 -8.08 13.32
CA LEU A 127 -10.45 -8.79 14.24
C LEU A 127 -10.94 -10.06 13.54
N TYR A 128 -11.24 -11.09 14.29
CA TYR A 128 -11.91 -12.28 13.76
C TYR A 128 -13.18 -12.59 14.55
N GLN A 129 -14.08 -13.32 13.89
CA GLN A 129 -15.22 -13.96 14.51
C GLN A 129 -15.40 -15.36 13.88
N THR A 130 -15.69 -16.36 14.70
CA THR A 130 -16.02 -17.70 14.20
C THR A 130 -17.38 -17.69 13.50
N PRO A 131 -17.64 -18.56 12.51
CA PRO A 131 -18.92 -18.58 11.78
C PRO A 131 -20.15 -18.82 12.69
N ASP A 132 -19.96 -19.57 13.79
CA ASP A 132 -20.97 -19.81 14.83
C ASP A 132 -21.16 -18.62 15.79
N ARG A 133 -20.33 -17.58 15.65
CA ARG A 133 -20.29 -16.33 16.42
C ARG A 133 -20.02 -16.50 17.91
N GLN A 134 -19.53 -17.67 18.34
CA GLN A 134 -19.27 -17.93 19.75
C GLN A 134 -17.93 -17.33 20.19
N ALA A 135 -16.93 -17.34 19.32
CA ALA A 135 -15.60 -16.80 19.58
C ALA A 135 -15.30 -15.60 18.70
N ALA A 136 -14.59 -14.64 19.27
CA ALA A 136 -14.03 -13.50 18.58
C ALA A 136 -12.69 -13.14 19.20
N GLY A 137 -11.87 -12.42 18.45
CA GLY A 137 -10.56 -11.99 18.92
C GLY A 137 -9.97 -10.90 18.04
N PHE A 138 -8.79 -10.45 18.40
CA PHE A 138 -8.06 -9.40 17.69
C PHE A 138 -6.61 -9.81 17.48
N TRP A 139 -5.97 -9.23 16.47
CA TRP A 139 -4.53 -9.37 16.28
C TRP A 139 -3.78 -8.43 17.21
N ASN A 140 -2.99 -8.99 18.13
CA ASN A 140 -2.08 -8.21 18.96
C ASN A 140 -0.73 -8.04 18.24
N PRO A 141 -0.37 -6.83 17.77
CA PRO A 141 0.92 -6.60 17.13
C PRO A 141 2.11 -6.75 18.08
N ALA A 142 1.94 -6.56 19.40
CA ALA A 142 3.02 -6.69 20.38
C ALA A 142 3.40 -8.16 20.63
N GLN A 143 2.42 -9.08 20.58
CA GLN A 143 2.66 -10.51 20.73
C GLN A 143 2.84 -11.23 19.38
N GLY A 144 2.49 -10.58 18.27
CA GLY A 144 2.54 -11.19 16.94
C GLY A 144 1.57 -12.36 16.79
N GLY A 145 0.40 -12.27 17.42
CA GLY A 145 -0.55 -13.37 17.49
C GLY A 145 -2.00 -12.92 17.68
N TRP A 146 -2.91 -13.87 17.52
CA TRP A 146 -4.33 -13.68 17.81
C TRP A 146 -4.61 -13.84 19.30
N GLU A 147 -5.37 -12.89 19.86
CA GLU A 147 -5.83 -12.94 21.25
C GLU A 147 -7.37 -12.95 21.30
N PRO A 148 -7.97 -13.81 22.15
CA PRO A 148 -9.41 -13.87 22.30
C PRO A 148 -9.94 -12.59 22.97
N LEU A 149 -11.14 -12.17 22.55
CA LEU A 149 -11.88 -11.10 23.20
C LEU A 149 -12.93 -11.69 24.13
N GLU A 150 -12.80 -11.39 25.41
CA GLU A 150 -13.84 -11.70 26.40
C GLU A 150 -14.90 -10.59 26.40
N GLY A 151 -16.18 -10.97 26.39
CA GLY A 151 -17.30 -10.02 26.44
C GLY A 151 -18.22 -10.07 25.23
N ASN A 152 -19.53 -10.00 25.48
CA ASN A 152 -20.55 -10.10 24.43
C ASN A 152 -20.66 -8.82 23.58
N GLU A 153 -20.24 -7.67 24.12
CA GLU A 153 -20.30 -6.36 23.46
C GLU A 153 -19.41 -6.29 22.21
N TYR A 154 -18.17 -6.77 22.29
CA TYR A 154 -17.24 -6.77 21.15
C TYR A 154 -17.72 -7.68 20.01
N ARG A 155 -18.36 -8.81 20.33
CA ARG A 155 -18.94 -9.70 19.30
C ARG A 155 -20.03 -9.00 18.48
N GLY A 156 -20.85 -8.18 19.13
CA GLY A 156 -21.88 -7.37 18.46
C GLY A 156 -21.27 -6.29 17.56
N ALA A 157 -20.26 -5.58 18.06
CA ALA A 157 -19.56 -4.54 17.30
C ALA A 157 -18.84 -5.10 16.07
N ILE A 158 -18.15 -6.24 16.20
CA ILE A 158 -17.49 -6.92 15.07
C ILE A 158 -18.53 -7.30 14.00
N GLN A 159 -19.65 -7.89 14.41
CA GLN A 159 -20.71 -8.26 13.47
C GLN A 159 -21.30 -7.04 12.75
N GLN A 160 -21.50 -5.93 13.47
CA GLN A 160 -21.94 -4.68 12.88
C GLN A 160 -20.92 -4.15 11.86
N GLY A 161 -19.63 -4.18 12.21
CA GLY A 161 -18.55 -3.79 11.31
C GLY A 161 -18.49 -4.65 10.05
N MET A 162 -18.67 -5.96 10.15
CA MET A 162 -18.75 -6.87 8.99
C MET A 162 -19.96 -6.54 8.10
N ARG A 163 -21.12 -6.24 8.68
CA ARG A 163 -22.29 -5.80 7.89
C ARG A 163 -22.04 -4.47 7.19
N MET A 164 -21.36 -3.53 7.85
CA MET A 164 -20.97 -2.26 7.24
C MET A 164 -19.99 -2.46 6.08
N ALA A 165 -18.97 -3.31 6.26
CA ALA A 165 -18.01 -3.67 5.21
C ALA A 165 -18.72 -4.28 3.99
N ASN A 166 -19.70 -5.16 4.23
CA ASN A 166 -20.53 -5.78 3.20
C ASN A 166 -21.65 -4.87 2.66
N LYS A 167 -21.73 -3.61 3.08
CA LYS A 167 -22.79 -2.64 2.70
C LYS A 167 -24.22 -3.11 3.03
N GLN A 168 -24.35 -3.97 4.02
CA GLN A 168 -25.62 -4.49 4.54
C GLN A 168 -26.17 -3.63 5.69
N ALA A 169 -25.38 -2.69 6.20
CA ALA A 169 -25.77 -1.71 7.20
C ALA A 169 -25.26 -0.32 6.82
N SER A 170 -25.93 0.73 7.32
CA SER A 170 -25.45 2.11 7.20
C SER A 170 -24.15 2.30 7.97
N ILE A 171 -23.38 3.32 7.60
CA ILE A 171 -22.18 3.71 8.33
C ILE A 171 -22.59 4.17 9.73
N ASP A 172 -21.92 3.63 10.75
CA ASP A 172 -22.18 3.92 12.15
C ASP A 172 -20.87 3.89 12.96
N LEU A 173 -20.92 4.33 14.23
CA LEU A 173 -19.79 4.26 15.15
C LEU A 173 -19.57 2.81 15.59
N LEU A 174 -18.31 2.37 15.61
CA LEU A 174 -17.90 1.05 16.08
C LEU A 174 -17.02 1.17 17.30
N GLU A 175 -17.41 0.52 18.39
CA GLU A 175 -16.56 0.34 19.57
C GLU A 175 -15.65 -0.86 19.36
N LEU A 176 -14.35 -0.60 19.22
CA LEU A 176 -13.36 -1.62 18.93
C LEU A 176 -12.35 -1.73 20.08
N PRO A 177 -11.93 -2.96 20.44
CA PRO A 177 -10.84 -3.14 21.38
C PRO A 177 -9.53 -2.77 20.68
N ILE A 178 -9.10 -1.54 20.88
CA ILE A 178 -7.84 -1.02 20.34
C ILE A 178 -6.81 -0.93 21.47
N ALA A 179 -5.58 -1.37 21.20
CA ALA A 179 -4.48 -1.11 22.12
C ALA A 179 -4.31 0.41 22.29
N ALA A 180 -4.17 0.86 23.53
CA ALA A 180 -3.87 2.26 23.81
C ALA A 180 -2.56 2.66 23.11
N PRO A 181 -2.45 3.88 22.56
CA PRO A 181 -1.24 4.33 21.90
C PRO A 181 -0.07 4.26 22.89
N GLU A 182 1.01 3.58 22.52
CA GLU A 182 2.26 3.61 23.27
C GLU A 182 2.78 5.06 23.25
N ALA A 183 3.05 5.62 24.42
CA ALA A 183 3.66 6.94 24.53
C ALA A 183 5.03 6.91 23.82
N ALA A 184 5.25 7.83 22.88
CA ALA A 184 6.55 8.02 22.26
C ALA A 184 7.59 8.30 23.37
N ARG A 185 8.58 7.42 23.50
CA ARG A 185 9.76 7.64 24.34
C ARG A 185 10.78 8.48 23.61
#